data_AF-A0A059EX13-F1
#
_entry.id   AF-A0A059EX13-F1
#
_cell.length_a   1.000
_cell.length_b   1.000
_cell.length_c   1.000
_cell.angle_alpha   90.00
_cell.angle_beta   90.00
_cell.angle_gamma   90.00
#
_symmetry.space_group_name_H-M   'P 1'
#
loop_
_entity.id
_entity.type
_entity.pdbx_description
1 polymer ?
#
loop_
_entity_poly.entity_id
_entity_poly.type
_entity_poly.pdbx_seq_one_letter_code
_entity_poly.pdbx_strand_id
1 'polypeptide(L)'
;MVIKGPKSALTDFLEEKGIKIKYSKRKEKETKEIILANKTNKKRYESKPYELININNYSPPLRDICLKKIEENFTTNAILKGESLDLFSKYLADKNKMNHEYFSYIINQSDDSLKIYDCSMIKDEYFLINKSFKNIELINCGQLTEETANKLINFNKNLEELSLIGAFQISKLNLPNKLKVLNLSDTKITDEFIEYLNTKYNKLDKLVLQRCYNLKESTLKIKVRHLDISDTLVKSNFIQHFKEIEYLNVSNCDITLDTSNLVNLNHLFVENTQIKVINTNLISLNVKNNKTFTELNLTNEIEYLNISGLNLCSTELRKVVNYKKLRNLDLSWNENVTDDLIEEIINALFLENLYVFGCFNLTEHTGKFAYEIYPKTRIIGNPAETKYLLSN
;
A
#
# COMPACT_ATOMS: atom_id res chain seq x y z
N MET A 1 18.55 -47.38 30.16
CA MET A 1 18.75 -46.16 30.99
C MET A 1 18.30 -44.96 30.16
N VAL A 2 17.16 -44.35 30.47
CA VAL A 2 16.64 -43.19 29.72
C VAL A 2 17.18 -41.92 30.37
N ILE A 3 18.06 -41.21 29.66
CA ILE A 3 18.60 -39.93 30.12
C ILE A 3 17.49 -38.88 29.94
N LYS A 4 16.97 -38.34 31.04
CA LYS A 4 16.06 -37.19 31.01
C LYS A 4 16.89 -35.93 30.85
N GLY A 5 16.54 -35.11 29.85
CA GLY A 5 17.15 -33.79 29.63
C GLY A 5 16.89 -32.82 30.79
N PRO A 6 17.61 -31.69 30.83
CA PRO A 6 17.54 -30.74 31.94
C PRO A 6 16.11 -30.16 32.05
N LYS A 7 15.57 -30.16 33.27
CA LYS A 7 14.31 -29.49 33.59
C LYS A 7 14.49 -27.96 33.49
N SER A 8 13.44 -27.28 33.04
CA SER A 8 13.41 -25.81 32.97
C SER A 8 13.28 -25.22 34.37
N ALA A 9 14.04 -24.15 34.67
CA ALA A 9 13.96 -23.39 35.93
C ALA A 9 12.53 -22.89 36.24
N LEU A 10 11.71 -22.71 35.20
CA LEU A 10 10.30 -22.33 35.35
C LEU A 10 9.44 -23.47 35.92
N THR A 11 9.80 -24.72 35.62
CA THR A 11 9.08 -25.90 36.15
C THR A 11 9.31 -26.06 37.64
N ASP A 12 10.53 -25.83 38.09
CA ASP A 12 10.89 -25.92 39.52
C ASP A 12 10.23 -24.80 40.34
N PHE A 13 10.20 -23.57 39.80
CA PHE A 13 9.50 -22.43 40.42
C PHE A 13 7.99 -22.67 40.60
N LEU A 14 7.32 -23.28 39.62
CA LEU A 14 5.88 -23.51 39.66
C LEU A 14 5.49 -24.60 40.67
N GLU A 15 6.32 -25.63 40.84
CA GLU A 15 6.13 -26.67 41.87
C GLU A 15 6.37 -26.11 43.27
N GLU A 16 7.39 -25.25 43.45
CA GLU A 16 7.71 -24.59 44.73
C GLU A 16 6.59 -23.64 45.20
N LYS A 17 5.84 -23.05 44.26
CA LYS A 17 4.64 -22.24 44.56
C LYS A 17 3.35 -23.06 44.67
N GLY A 18 3.42 -24.39 44.69
CA GLY A 18 2.28 -25.28 44.87
C GLY A 18 1.32 -25.34 43.68
N ILE A 19 1.74 -24.86 42.50
CA ILE A 19 0.92 -24.80 41.30
C ILE A 19 1.03 -26.14 40.56
N LYS A 20 -0.01 -26.98 40.64
CA LYS A 20 -0.06 -28.27 39.96
C LYS A 20 -0.24 -28.11 38.44
N ILE A 21 0.82 -28.37 37.68
CA ILE A 21 0.77 -28.42 36.21
C ILE A 21 0.12 -29.74 35.77
N LYS A 22 -1.10 -29.69 35.22
CA LYS A 22 -1.72 -30.85 34.56
C LYS A 22 -1.14 -31.01 33.16
N TYR A 23 -0.26 -32.00 32.98
CA TYR A 23 0.12 -32.45 31.64
C TYR A 23 -1.08 -33.17 31.01
N SER A 24 -1.67 -32.56 29.97
CA SER A 24 -2.66 -33.24 29.13
C SER A 24 -1.99 -34.41 28.42
N LYS A 25 -2.43 -35.64 28.72
CA LYS A 25 -2.00 -36.84 27.99
C LYS A 25 -2.43 -36.69 26.54
N ARG A 26 -1.45 -36.62 25.63
CA ARG A 26 -1.66 -36.75 24.19
C ARG A 26 -2.37 -38.08 23.93
N LYS A 27 -3.60 -38.03 23.41
CA LYS A 27 -4.20 -39.19 22.72
C LYS A 27 -3.28 -39.53 21.55
N GLU A 28 -2.87 -40.79 21.46
CA GLU A 28 -2.24 -41.36 20.27
C GLU A 28 -3.23 -41.15 19.11
N LYS A 29 -2.81 -40.35 18.12
CA LYS A 29 -3.55 -40.19 16.86
C LYS A 29 -3.05 -41.27 15.93
N GLU A 30 -3.95 -42.17 15.56
CA GLU A 30 -3.83 -43.01 14.38
C GLU A 30 -3.43 -42.14 13.17
N THR A 31 -2.49 -42.68 12.40
CA THR A 31 -1.82 -42.09 11.25
C THR A 31 -2.84 -41.78 10.15
N LYS A 32 -3.35 -40.54 10.13
CA LYS A 32 -4.02 -39.99 8.95
C LYS A 32 -2.95 -39.37 8.06
N GLU A 33 -3.01 -39.71 6.77
CA GLU A 33 -2.13 -39.22 5.71
C GLU A 33 -1.85 -37.72 5.85
N ILE A 34 -0.56 -37.38 5.82
CA ILE A 34 -0.10 -35.99 5.87
C ILE A 34 -0.46 -35.36 4.52
N ILE A 35 -1.62 -34.72 4.46
CA ILE A 35 -1.82 -33.62 3.52
C ILE A 35 -0.88 -32.52 4.01
N LEU A 36 0.18 -32.26 3.24
CA LEU A 36 1.10 -31.16 3.47
C LEU A 36 0.30 -29.86 3.39
N ALA A 37 -0.19 -29.37 4.53
CA ALA A 37 -0.74 -28.04 4.62
C ALA A 37 0.40 -27.06 4.29
N ASN A 38 0.34 -26.46 3.10
CA ASN A 38 1.16 -25.32 2.74
C ASN A 38 1.03 -24.31 3.88
N LYS A 39 2.10 -24.15 4.67
CA LYS A 39 2.20 -23.08 5.66
C LYS A 39 2.13 -21.80 4.86
N THR A 40 0.98 -21.15 4.88
CA THR A 40 0.86 -19.77 4.42
C THR A 40 1.87 -18.94 5.21
N ASN A 41 2.68 -18.18 4.49
CA ASN A 41 3.62 -17.24 5.08
C ASN A 41 2.84 -16.33 6.03
N LYS A 42 2.98 -16.52 7.35
CA LYS A 42 2.50 -15.54 8.32
C LYS A 42 3.29 -14.26 8.06
N LYS A 43 2.66 -13.23 7.46
CA LYS A 43 3.20 -11.87 7.45
C LYS A 43 3.55 -11.51 8.90
N ARG A 44 4.86 -11.36 9.20
CA ARG A 44 5.29 -10.71 10.43
C ARG A 44 4.82 -9.27 10.32
N TYR A 45 3.85 -8.88 11.15
CA TYR A 45 3.56 -7.48 11.37
C TYR A 45 4.73 -6.90 12.15
N GLU A 46 5.62 -6.22 11.45
CA GLU A 46 6.59 -5.32 12.08
C GLU A 46 5.81 -4.12 12.61
N SER A 47 5.52 -4.13 13.91
CA SER A 47 4.97 -2.95 14.58
C SER A 47 6.05 -1.87 14.60
N LYS A 48 5.80 -0.74 13.92
CA LYS A 48 6.67 0.42 13.99
C LYS A 48 6.68 0.95 15.44
N PRO A 49 7.86 1.15 16.06
CA PRO A 49 7.93 1.80 17.37
C PRO A 49 7.43 3.25 17.28
N TYR A 50 6.83 3.74 18.35
CA TYR A 50 6.41 5.14 18.47
C TYR A 50 7.64 6.05 18.56
N GLU A 51 7.76 7.01 17.63
CA GLU A 51 8.83 8.01 17.62
C GLU A 51 8.42 9.27 18.39
N LEU A 52 9.31 9.75 19.28
CA LEU A 52 9.14 11.02 20.01
C LEU A 52 9.32 12.27 19.10
N ILE A 53 9.76 12.12 17.86
CA ILE A 53 10.00 13.26 16.94
C ILE A 53 8.70 13.78 16.30
N ASN A 54 7.56 13.13 16.54
CA ASN A 54 6.24 13.67 16.18
C ASN A 54 5.62 14.57 17.28
N ILE A 55 6.36 14.96 18.32
CA ILE A 55 5.81 15.78 19.42
C ILE A 55 5.33 17.17 18.96
N ASN A 56 5.83 17.72 17.84
CA ASN A 56 5.34 19.00 17.30
C ASN A 56 4.01 18.94 16.54
N ASN A 57 3.33 17.78 16.46
CA ASN A 57 2.02 17.65 15.80
C ASN A 57 0.82 17.56 16.76
N TYR A 58 1.00 17.89 18.06
CA TYR A 58 -0.11 17.81 19.02
C TYR A 58 -1.13 18.95 18.92
N SER A 59 -0.86 19.99 18.14
CA SER A 59 -1.92 20.94 17.74
C SER A 59 -2.48 20.47 16.39
N PRO A 60 -3.78 20.11 16.30
CA PRO A 60 -4.39 19.81 15.02
C PRO A 60 -4.12 21.00 14.08
N PRO A 61 -3.66 20.77 12.84
CA PRO A 61 -3.44 21.84 11.88
C PRO A 61 -4.67 22.76 11.84
N LEU A 62 -4.49 24.06 11.63
CA LEU A 62 -5.59 25.02 11.55
C LEU A 62 -6.73 24.51 10.64
N ARG A 63 -6.36 23.84 9.54
CA ARG A 63 -7.28 23.13 8.65
C ARG A 63 -8.22 22.17 9.37
N ASP A 64 -7.70 21.28 10.22
CA ASP A 64 -8.49 20.27 10.92
C ASP A 64 -9.43 20.92 11.96
N ILE A 65 -8.99 22.02 12.59
CA ILE A 65 -9.82 22.83 13.49
C ILE A 65 -10.97 23.47 12.71
N CYS A 66 -10.69 24.04 11.54
CA CYS A 66 -11.71 24.63 10.67
C CYS A 66 -12.72 23.57 10.21
N LEU A 67 -12.27 22.40 9.76
CA LEU A 67 -13.14 21.30 9.33
C LEU A 67 -14.02 20.79 10.47
N LYS A 68 -13.47 20.70 11.69
CA LYS A 68 -14.24 20.39 12.88
C LYS A 68 -15.33 21.43 13.14
N LYS A 69 -15.01 22.74 13.07
CA LYS A 69 -16.03 23.79 13.26
C LYS A 69 -17.10 23.78 12.18
N ILE A 70 -16.73 23.48 10.93
CA ILE A 70 -17.69 23.33 9.83
C ILE A 70 -18.65 22.17 10.12
N GLU A 71 -18.13 21.05 10.62
CA GLU A 71 -18.94 19.90 11.01
C GLU A 71 -19.84 20.18 12.22
N GLU A 72 -19.32 20.82 13.28
CA GLU A 72 -20.11 21.19 14.47
C GLU A 72 -21.23 22.18 14.16
N ASN A 73 -21.05 23.02 13.13
CA ASN A 73 -22.04 23.98 12.65
C ASN A 73 -22.63 23.56 11.31
N PHE A 74 -22.62 22.26 11.01
CA PHE A 74 -23.05 21.77 9.72
C PHE A 74 -24.51 22.14 9.44
N THR A 75 -24.74 22.68 8.25
CA THR A 75 -26.07 22.89 7.70
C THR A 75 -26.07 22.47 6.24
N THR A 76 -27.17 21.92 5.76
CA THR A 76 -27.33 21.48 4.37
C THR A 76 -27.22 22.64 3.36
N ASN A 77 -27.37 23.89 3.84
CA ASN A 77 -27.23 25.12 3.05
C ASN A 77 -25.80 25.65 2.98
N ALA A 78 -24.85 25.08 3.73
CA ALA A 78 -23.45 25.44 3.59
C ALA A 78 -22.98 25.16 2.15
N ILE A 79 -22.13 26.03 1.61
CA ILE A 79 -21.63 25.88 0.23
C ILE A 79 -20.14 25.57 0.33
N LEU A 80 -19.80 24.28 0.29
CA LEU A 80 -18.43 23.81 0.10
C LEU A 80 -18.28 23.33 -1.33
N LYS A 81 -17.24 23.78 -2.02
CA LYS A 81 -16.94 23.38 -3.41
C LYS A 81 -15.47 23.04 -3.60
N GLY A 82 -15.19 22.32 -4.68
CA GLY A 82 -13.83 21.97 -5.10
C GLY A 82 -13.03 21.31 -3.98
N GLU A 83 -11.80 21.79 -3.78
CA GLU A 83 -10.85 21.25 -2.79
C GLU A 83 -11.40 21.27 -1.36
N SER A 84 -12.19 22.28 -0.99
CA SER A 84 -12.76 22.36 0.36
C SER A 84 -13.78 21.25 0.63
N LEU A 85 -14.55 20.85 -0.40
CA LEU A 85 -15.49 19.73 -0.30
C LEU A 85 -14.74 18.39 -0.20
N ASP A 86 -13.67 18.22 -0.97
CA ASP A 86 -12.79 17.04 -0.93
C ASP A 86 -12.15 16.87 0.46
N LEU A 87 -11.58 17.96 1.00
CA LEU A 87 -11.00 17.99 2.35
C LEU A 87 -12.04 17.67 3.43
N PHE A 88 -13.27 18.15 3.28
CA PHE A 88 -14.36 17.84 4.20
C PHE A 88 -14.77 16.37 4.14
N SER A 89 -14.92 15.80 2.94
CA SER A 89 -15.21 14.37 2.73
C SER A 89 -14.12 13.48 3.35
N LYS A 90 -12.85 13.86 3.17
CA LYS A 90 -11.71 13.18 3.78
C LYS A 90 -11.72 13.29 5.31
N TYR A 91 -11.96 14.48 5.85
CA TYR A 91 -12.06 14.68 7.30
C TYR A 91 -13.16 13.81 7.93
N LEU A 92 -14.33 13.72 7.28
CA LEU A 92 -15.41 12.87 7.75
C LEU A 92 -15.02 11.40 7.78
N ALA A 93 -14.31 10.92 6.76
CA ALA A 93 -13.76 9.57 6.74
C ALA A 93 -12.72 9.34 7.86
N ASP A 94 -11.74 10.24 8.00
CA ASP A 94 -10.68 10.14 9.01
C ASP A 94 -11.23 10.13 10.46
N LYS A 95 -12.41 10.71 10.67
CA LYS A 95 -13.11 10.74 11.97
C LYS A 95 -14.24 9.72 12.10
N ASN A 96 -14.46 8.85 11.11
CA ASN A 96 -15.57 7.89 11.04
C ASN A 96 -16.94 8.56 11.26
N LYS A 97 -17.14 9.74 10.67
CA LYS A 97 -18.36 10.56 10.81
C LYS A 97 -19.29 10.48 9.61
N MET A 98 -18.91 9.81 8.53
CA MET A 98 -19.74 9.74 7.33
C MET A 98 -21.10 9.10 7.64
N ASN A 99 -22.16 9.77 7.19
CA ASN A 99 -23.54 9.30 7.29
C ASN A 99 -24.32 9.70 6.03
N HIS A 100 -25.60 9.32 5.95
CA HIS A 100 -26.44 9.62 4.78
C HIS A 100 -26.63 11.12 4.51
N GLU A 101 -26.67 11.95 5.55
CA GLU A 101 -26.86 13.40 5.41
C GLU A 101 -25.63 14.05 4.78
N TYR A 102 -24.44 13.75 5.31
CA TYR A 102 -23.18 14.21 4.72
C TYR A 102 -22.95 13.66 3.31
N PHE A 103 -23.29 12.39 3.08
CA PHE A 103 -23.20 11.76 1.77
C PHE A 103 -24.06 12.49 0.73
N SER A 104 -25.32 12.75 1.07
CA SER A 104 -26.26 13.47 0.19
C SER A 104 -25.81 14.92 -0.03
N TYR A 105 -25.29 15.58 1.01
CA TYR A 105 -24.72 16.91 0.91
C TYR A 105 -23.54 16.95 -0.09
N ILE A 106 -22.59 16.02 0.03
CA ILE A 106 -21.43 15.97 -0.87
C ILE A 106 -21.87 15.76 -2.32
N ILE A 107 -22.81 14.83 -2.58
CA ILE A 107 -23.39 14.62 -3.91
C ILE A 107 -23.98 15.92 -4.48
N ASN A 108 -24.76 16.63 -3.67
CA ASN A 108 -25.42 17.86 -4.10
C ASN A 108 -24.43 18.98 -4.40
N GLN A 109 -23.32 19.07 -3.66
CA GLN A 109 -22.30 20.09 -3.85
C GLN A 109 -21.23 19.73 -4.90
N SER A 110 -21.02 18.45 -5.20
CA SER A 110 -20.06 18.00 -6.23
C SER A 110 -20.47 18.49 -7.62
N ASP A 111 -19.57 19.08 -8.39
CA ASP A 111 -19.87 19.46 -9.78
C ASP A 111 -19.73 18.23 -10.71
N ASP A 112 -18.66 18.17 -11.52
CA ASP A 112 -18.41 17.04 -12.44
C ASP A 112 -17.75 15.81 -11.77
N SER A 113 -17.25 15.96 -10.55
CA SER A 113 -16.47 14.93 -9.84
C SER A 113 -17.04 14.66 -8.45
N LEU A 114 -17.40 13.41 -8.21
CA LEU A 114 -17.85 12.91 -6.91
C LEU A 114 -16.72 12.11 -6.25
N LYS A 115 -16.33 12.50 -5.04
CA LYS A 115 -15.31 11.79 -4.26
C LYS A 115 -15.70 11.63 -2.80
N ILE A 116 -15.80 10.38 -2.35
CA ILE A 116 -16.21 10.02 -0.99
C ILE A 116 -15.25 8.97 -0.43
N TYR A 117 -14.57 9.32 0.65
CA TYR A 117 -13.46 8.53 1.20
C TYR A 117 -13.87 7.40 2.14
N ASP A 118 -15.11 7.41 2.64
CA ASP A 118 -15.63 6.31 3.44
C ASP A 118 -17.14 6.16 3.27
N CYS A 119 -17.53 5.15 2.50
CA CYS A 119 -18.92 4.79 2.26
C CYS A 119 -19.37 3.59 3.11
N SER A 120 -18.61 3.19 4.14
CA SER A 120 -18.85 1.97 4.91
C SER A 120 -20.22 1.93 5.59
N MET A 121 -20.73 3.10 5.99
CA MET A 121 -22.03 3.27 6.67
C MET A 121 -23.18 3.64 5.71
N ILE A 122 -22.93 3.73 4.41
CA ILE A 122 -23.94 4.14 3.41
C ILE A 122 -24.64 2.89 2.88
N LYS A 123 -25.96 2.84 3.04
CA LYS A 123 -26.80 1.75 2.52
C LYS A 123 -26.91 1.79 1.00
N ASP A 124 -27.18 0.63 0.41
CA ASP A 124 -27.31 0.45 -1.04
C ASP A 124 -28.30 1.46 -1.68
N GLU A 125 -29.47 1.65 -1.08
CA GLU A 125 -30.51 2.53 -1.63
C GLU A 125 -30.06 3.99 -1.85
N TYR A 126 -29.05 4.45 -1.10
CA TYR A 126 -28.56 5.82 -1.18
C TYR A 126 -27.61 6.06 -2.35
N PHE A 127 -27.07 5.00 -2.97
CA PHE A 127 -26.24 5.13 -4.17
C PHE A 127 -27.04 5.34 -5.46
N LEU A 128 -28.37 5.42 -5.38
CA LEU A 128 -29.24 5.85 -6.47
C LEU A 128 -29.14 7.37 -6.68
N ILE A 129 -28.00 7.80 -7.21
CA ILE A 129 -27.66 9.21 -7.38
C ILE A 129 -28.25 9.73 -8.69
N ASN A 130 -29.17 10.70 -8.58
CA ASN A 130 -29.82 11.36 -9.72
C ASN A 130 -29.03 12.60 -10.19
N LYS A 131 -27.71 12.48 -10.27
CA LYS A 131 -26.81 13.54 -10.71
C LYS A 131 -25.71 12.95 -11.57
N SER A 132 -25.39 13.65 -12.67
CA SER A 132 -24.40 13.18 -13.63
C SER A 132 -23.02 13.68 -13.25
N PHE A 133 -22.04 12.79 -13.29
CA PHE A 133 -20.63 13.02 -13.06
C PHE A 133 -19.81 12.48 -14.22
N LYS A 134 -18.63 13.08 -14.42
CA LYS A 134 -17.57 12.52 -15.27
C LYS A 134 -16.65 11.60 -14.48
N ASN A 135 -16.48 11.88 -13.19
CA ASN A 135 -15.59 11.13 -12.31
C ASN A 135 -16.33 10.72 -11.04
N ILE A 136 -16.28 9.43 -10.71
CA ILE A 136 -16.87 8.88 -9.48
C ILE A 136 -15.82 8.08 -8.73
N GLU A 137 -15.56 8.47 -7.50
CA GLU A 137 -14.70 7.76 -6.56
C GLU A 137 -15.43 7.51 -5.24
N LEU A 138 -15.73 6.24 -4.97
CA LEU A 138 -16.41 5.77 -3.77
C LEU A 138 -15.51 4.76 -3.07
N ILE A 139 -15.00 5.12 -1.91
CA ILE A 139 -14.08 4.31 -1.11
C ILE A 139 -14.84 3.62 0.02
N ASN A 140 -14.48 2.38 0.35
CA ASN A 140 -15.15 1.54 1.35
C ASN A 140 -16.65 1.35 1.08
N CYS A 141 -17.06 1.27 -0.18
CA CYS A 141 -18.46 1.12 -0.58
C CYS A 141 -18.95 -0.34 -0.50
N GLY A 142 -18.69 -1.03 0.61
CA GLY A 142 -18.97 -2.47 0.77
C GLY A 142 -20.46 -2.85 0.76
N GLN A 143 -21.35 -1.90 1.02
CA GLN A 143 -22.79 -2.08 0.95
C GLN A 143 -23.37 -1.87 -0.47
N LEU A 144 -22.58 -1.33 -1.41
CA LEU A 144 -23.01 -1.11 -2.79
C LEU A 144 -23.15 -2.45 -3.52
N THR A 145 -24.37 -2.74 -3.96
CA THR A 145 -24.71 -3.91 -4.74
C THR A 145 -24.40 -3.73 -6.22
N GLU A 146 -24.26 -4.84 -6.93
CA GLU A 146 -24.05 -4.87 -8.37
C GLU A 146 -25.20 -4.19 -9.15
N GLU A 147 -26.45 -4.38 -8.72
CA GLU A 147 -27.62 -3.77 -9.37
C GLU A 147 -27.57 -2.25 -9.30
N THR A 148 -27.35 -1.71 -8.10
CA THR A 148 -27.31 -0.26 -7.86
C THR A 148 -26.08 0.38 -8.49
N ALA A 149 -24.92 -0.29 -8.45
CA ALA A 149 -23.73 0.17 -9.17
C ALA A 149 -23.99 0.29 -10.68
N ASN A 150 -24.66 -0.70 -11.27
CA ASN A 150 -25.02 -0.66 -12.70
C ASN A 150 -26.03 0.44 -13.01
N LYS A 151 -27.02 0.69 -12.14
CA LYS A 151 -27.94 1.84 -12.29
C LYS A 151 -27.18 3.17 -12.24
N LEU A 152 -26.27 3.33 -11.29
CA LEU A 152 -25.41 4.51 -11.17
C LEU A 152 -24.57 4.71 -12.44
N ILE A 153 -23.91 3.66 -12.94
CA ILE A 153 -23.08 3.74 -14.15
C ILE A 153 -23.93 4.07 -15.38
N ASN A 154 -25.10 3.43 -15.54
CA ASN A 154 -26.00 3.66 -16.67
C ASN A 154 -26.56 5.10 -16.72
N PHE A 155 -26.76 5.72 -15.54
CA PHE A 155 -27.13 7.13 -15.45
C PHE A 155 -25.98 8.03 -15.94
N ASN A 156 -24.73 7.65 -15.64
CA ASN A 156 -23.51 8.39 -15.94
C ASN A 156 -22.87 8.00 -17.28
N LYS A 157 -23.57 8.23 -18.40
CA LYS A 157 -23.11 7.80 -19.75
C LYS A 157 -21.79 8.42 -20.23
N ASN A 158 -21.41 9.58 -19.67
CA ASN A 158 -20.18 10.29 -20.02
C ASN A 158 -19.06 10.08 -18.99
N LEU A 159 -19.16 9.06 -18.13
CA LEU A 159 -18.15 8.77 -17.13
C LEU A 159 -16.80 8.45 -17.79
N GLU A 160 -15.77 9.17 -17.37
CA GLU A 160 -14.38 9.01 -17.78
C GLU A 160 -13.56 8.28 -16.71
N GLU A 161 -13.93 8.44 -15.43
CA GLU A 161 -13.24 7.82 -14.30
C GLU A 161 -14.22 7.14 -13.34
N LEU A 162 -13.97 5.86 -13.04
CA LEU A 162 -14.75 5.08 -12.08
C LEU A 162 -13.82 4.40 -11.10
N SER A 163 -14.02 4.68 -9.82
CA SER A 163 -13.27 4.10 -8.72
C SER A 163 -14.24 3.60 -7.66
N LEU A 164 -14.44 2.28 -7.57
CA LEU A 164 -15.29 1.61 -6.58
C LEU A 164 -14.39 0.72 -5.72
N ILE A 165 -13.89 1.28 -4.63
CA ILE A 165 -12.90 0.63 -3.75
C ILE A 165 -13.62 0.00 -2.57
N GLY A 166 -13.28 -1.26 -2.27
CA GLY A 166 -13.91 -2.01 -1.18
C GLY A 166 -15.36 -2.39 -1.46
N ALA A 167 -15.75 -2.45 -2.74
CA ALA A 167 -17.10 -2.85 -3.17
C ALA A 167 -17.21 -4.39 -3.24
N PHE A 168 -17.17 -5.04 -2.08
CA PHE A 168 -17.07 -6.51 -1.97
C PHE A 168 -18.27 -7.30 -2.51
N GLN A 169 -19.34 -6.64 -2.96
CA GLN A 169 -20.51 -7.27 -3.57
C GLN A 169 -20.48 -7.22 -5.10
N ILE A 170 -19.49 -6.53 -5.69
CA ILE A 170 -19.39 -6.33 -7.14
C ILE A 170 -18.54 -7.43 -7.77
N SER A 171 -19.12 -8.14 -8.74
CA SER A 171 -18.43 -9.13 -9.56
C SER A 171 -18.49 -8.80 -11.05
N LYS A 172 -19.55 -8.12 -11.50
CA LYS A 172 -19.80 -7.72 -12.88
C LYS A 172 -20.24 -6.26 -12.92
N LEU A 173 -19.86 -5.53 -13.98
CA LEU A 173 -20.28 -4.15 -14.20
C LEU A 173 -20.48 -3.89 -15.69
N ASN A 174 -21.48 -3.07 -16.00
CA ASN A 174 -21.78 -2.59 -17.34
C ASN A 174 -21.06 -1.26 -17.55
N LEU A 175 -19.79 -1.32 -17.90
CA LEU A 175 -18.94 -0.14 -17.96
C LEU A 175 -19.27 0.77 -19.18
N PRO A 176 -19.09 2.10 -19.04
CA PRO A 176 -19.41 3.07 -20.09
C PRO A 176 -18.29 3.19 -21.13
N ASN A 177 -18.64 3.48 -22.38
CA ASN A 177 -17.67 3.45 -23.50
C ASN A 177 -16.52 4.46 -23.40
N LYS A 178 -16.70 5.58 -22.69
CA LYS A 178 -15.73 6.68 -22.60
C LYS A 178 -14.73 6.54 -21.44
N LEU A 179 -14.80 5.45 -20.69
CA LEU A 179 -13.98 5.24 -19.51
C LEU A 179 -12.48 5.21 -19.87
N LYS A 180 -11.68 5.95 -19.11
CA LYS A 180 -10.22 6.04 -19.21
C LYS A 180 -9.55 5.49 -17.96
N VAL A 181 -10.16 5.69 -16.80
CA VAL A 181 -9.65 5.24 -15.50
C VAL A 181 -10.65 4.29 -14.86
N LEU A 182 -10.17 3.11 -14.49
CA LEU A 182 -10.95 2.13 -13.74
C LEU A 182 -10.16 1.68 -12.52
N ASN A 183 -10.77 1.77 -11.35
CA ASN A 183 -10.24 1.22 -10.11
C ASN A 183 -11.34 0.40 -9.42
N LEU A 184 -11.08 -0.90 -9.30
CA LEU A 184 -11.96 -1.86 -8.64
C LEU A 184 -11.19 -2.62 -7.55
N SER A 185 -10.31 -1.91 -6.85
CA SER A 185 -9.57 -2.48 -5.73
C SER A 185 -10.51 -3.06 -4.67
N ASP A 186 -10.14 -4.21 -4.11
CA ASP A 186 -10.93 -4.90 -3.08
C ASP A 186 -12.36 -5.28 -3.53
N THR A 187 -12.53 -5.67 -4.80
CA THR A 187 -13.80 -6.18 -5.33
C THR A 187 -13.73 -7.69 -5.60
N LYS A 188 -14.86 -8.29 -6.01
CA LYS A 188 -14.97 -9.72 -6.33
C LYS A 188 -14.93 -10.01 -7.83
N ILE A 189 -14.43 -9.09 -8.64
CA ILE A 189 -14.28 -9.30 -10.09
C ILE A 189 -13.53 -10.59 -10.40
N THR A 190 -13.96 -11.28 -11.44
CA THR A 190 -13.45 -12.59 -11.84
C THR A 190 -12.74 -12.53 -13.19
N ASP A 191 -12.16 -13.64 -13.62
CA ASP A 191 -11.58 -13.76 -14.96
C ASP A 191 -12.60 -13.43 -16.08
N GLU A 192 -13.90 -13.73 -15.89
CA GLU A 192 -14.98 -13.33 -16.82
C GLU A 192 -15.06 -11.80 -17.00
N PHE A 193 -14.80 -11.05 -15.93
CA PHE A 193 -14.79 -9.59 -16.00
C PHE A 193 -13.60 -9.07 -16.81
N ILE A 194 -12.44 -9.73 -16.72
CA ILE A 194 -11.27 -9.40 -17.54
C ILE A 194 -11.53 -9.72 -19.01
N GLU A 195 -12.21 -10.84 -19.31
CA GLU A 195 -12.68 -11.13 -20.66
C GLU A 195 -13.63 -10.05 -21.19
N TYR A 196 -14.59 -9.63 -20.38
CA TYR A 196 -15.46 -8.50 -20.70
C TYR A 196 -14.65 -7.22 -21.01
N LEU A 197 -13.70 -6.84 -20.14
CA LEU A 197 -12.82 -5.69 -20.37
C LEU A 197 -12.08 -5.78 -21.72
N ASN A 198 -11.54 -6.95 -22.03
CA ASN A 198 -10.82 -7.21 -23.28
C ASN A 198 -11.70 -7.07 -24.53
N THR A 199 -13.01 -7.33 -24.42
CA THR A 199 -13.96 -7.11 -25.53
C THR A 199 -14.44 -5.67 -25.61
N LYS A 200 -14.50 -4.99 -24.46
CA LYS A 200 -15.11 -3.67 -24.32
C LYS A 200 -14.17 -2.53 -24.69
N TYR A 201 -12.89 -2.66 -24.31
CA TYR A 201 -11.89 -1.60 -24.47
C TYR A 201 -10.70 -2.09 -25.26
N ASN A 202 -10.09 -1.19 -26.02
CA ASN A 202 -8.78 -1.40 -26.62
C ASN A 202 -7.65 -0.79 -25.76
N LYS A 203 -7.97 0.26 -24.98
CA LYS A 203 -7.05 0.96 -24.09
C LYS A 203 -7.76 1.54 -22.87
N LEU A 204 -7.04 1.65 -21.76
CA LEU A 204 -7.35 2.50 -20.62
C LEU A 204 -6.07 3.28 -20.25
N ASP A 205 -6.23 4.48 -19.69
CA ASP A 205 -5.08 5.24 -19.18
C ASP A 205 -4.60 4.64 -17.85
N LYS A 206 -5.54 4.23 -16.99
CA LYS A 206 -5.26 3.63 -15.68
C LYS A 206 -6.21 2.48 -15.35
N LEU A 207 -5.65 1.38 -14.89
CA LEU A 207 -6.37 0.23 -14.37
C LEU A 207 -5.79 -0.20 -13.01
N VAL A 208 -6.62 -0.24 -11.99
CA VAL A 208 -6.25 -0.65 -10.64
C VAL A 208 -7.17 -1.78 -10.18
N LEU A 209 -6.58 -2.94 -9.90
CA LEU A 209 -7.26 -4.17 -9.48
C LEU A 209 -6.58 -4.75 -8.23
N GLN A 210 -6.11 -3.89 -7.32
CA GLN A 210 -5.46 -4.35 -6.09
C GLN A 210 -6.38 -5.29 -5.31
N ARG A 211 -5.80 -6.35 -4.71
CA ARG A 211 -6.52 -7.27 -3.81
C ARG A 211 -7.79 -7.89 -4.43
N CYS A 212 -7.83 -8.03 -5.75
CA CYS A 212 -8.87 -8.77 -6.48
C CYS A 212 -8.54 -10.27 -6.51
N TYR A 213 -8.75 -10.95 -5.39
CA TYR A 213 -8.30 -12.35 -5.18
C TYR A 213 -9.03 -13.41 -6.02
N ASN A 214 -10.07 -13.03 -6.76
CA ASN A 214 -10.81 -13.93 -7.64
C ASN A 214 -10.22 -14.01 -9.06
N LEU A 215 -9.21 -13.18 -9.38
CA LEU A 215 -8.46 -13.24 -10.63
C LEU A 215 -7.36 -14.31 -10.54
N LYS A 216 -7.29 -15.21 -11.52
CA LYS A 216 -6.35 -16.36 -11.48
C LYS A 216 -5.70 -16.65 -12.83
N GLU A 217 -6.51 -16.91 -13.85
CA GLU A 217 -6.03 -17.46 -15.12
C GLU A 217 -6.19 -16.49 -16.30
N SER A 218 -6.86 -15.35 -16.09
CA SER A 218 -7.11 -14.38 -17.14
C SER A 218 -5.83 -13.76 -17.72
N THR A 219 -5.97 -13.23 -18.93
CA THR A 219 -4.93 -12.46 -19.62
C THR A 219 -5.48 -11.09 -19.95
N LEU A 220 -4.79 -10.04 -19.52
CA LEU A 220 -5.15 -8.67 -19.89
C LEU A 220 -4.60 -8.37 -21.30
N LYS A 221 -5.50 -8.02 -22.22
CA LYS A 221 -5.18 -7.73 -23.64
C LYS A 221 -5.29 -6.26 -23.99
N ILE A 222 -6.03 -5.50 -23.18
CA ILE A 222 -6.18 -4.04 -23.37
C ILE A 222 -4.83 -3.34 -23.11
N LYS A 223 -4.54 -2.25 -23.80
CA LYS A 223 -3.38 -1.42 -23.50
C LYS A 223 -3.62 -0.59 -22.23
N VAL A 224 -2.64 -0.51 -21.34
CA VAL A 224 -2.68 0.35 -20.15
C VAL A 224 -1.35 1.08 -19.93
N ARG A 225 -1.41 2.36 -19.54
CA ARG A 225 -0.23 3.14 -19.15
C ARG A 225 0.10 2.99 -17.66
N HIS A 226 -0.93 2.92 -16.83
CA HIS A 226 -0.81 2.70 -15.38
C HIS A 226 -1.57 1.43 -15.00
N LEU A 227 -0.83 0.41 -14.56
CA LEU A 227 -1.40 -0.85 -14.06
C LEU A 227 -0.97 -1.08 -12.61
N ASP A 228 -1.97 -1.29 -11.76
CA ASP A 228 -1.73 -1.78 -10.41
C ASP A 228 -2.60 -3.00 -10.12
N ILE A 229 -1.94 -4.13 -9.94
CA ILE A 229 -2.57 -5.42 -9.62
C ILE A 229 -1.98 -6.00 -8.34
N SER A 230 -1.48 -5.14 -7.43
CA SER A 230 -0.80 -5.62 -6.23
C SER A 230 -1.71 -6.51 -5.38
N ASP A 231 -1.11 -7.50 -4.73
CA ASP A 231 -1.79 -8.46 -3.88
C ASP A 231 -2.93 -9.22 -4.61
N THR A 232 -2.76 -9.50 -5.91
CA THR A 232 -3.67 -10.36 -6.68
C THR A 232 -3.06 -11.74 -6.93
N LEU A 233 -3.91 -12.73 -7.23
CA LEU A 233 -3.50 -14.12 -7.46
C LEU A 233 -3.27 -14.45 -8.95
N VAL A 234 -2.98 -13.43 -9.76
CA VAL A 234 -2.74 -13.59 -11.20
C VAL A 234 -1.41 -14.27 -11.49
N LYS A 235 -1.31 -14.89 -12.68
CA LYS A 235 -0.08 -15.49 -13.20
C LYS A 235 0.62 -14.58 -14.21
N SER A 236 1.84 -14.94 -14.59
CA SER A 236 2.69 -14.15 -15.50
C SER A 236 2.05 -13.87 -16.88
N ASN A 237 1.12 -14.72 -17.34
CA ASN A 237 0.38 -14.50 -18.60
C ASN A 237 -0.51 -13.24 -18.55
N PHE A 238 -0.87 -12.76 -17.36
CA PHE A 238 -1.71 -11.57 -17.19
C PHE A 238 -1.11 -10.33 -17.84
N ILE A 239 0.23 -10.18 -17.82
CA ILE A 239 0.95 -8.98 -18.26
C ILE A 239 1.84 -9.18 -19.50
N GLN A 240 1.70 -10.30 -20.21
CA GLN A 240 2.68 -10.72 -21.23
C GLN A 240 2.82 -9.81 -22.47
N HIS A 241 1.86 -8.93 -22.74
CA HIS A 241 1.80 -8.13 -23.99
C HIS A 241 2.13 -6.65 -23.81
N PHE A 242 2.46 -6.19 -22.60
CA PHE A 242 2.67 -4.76 -22.35
C PHE A 242 3.99 -4.27 -22.94
N LYS A 243 3.94 -3.09 -23.58
CA LYS A 243 5.10 -2.37 -24.13
C LYS A 243 5.08 -0.87 -23.80
N GLU A 244 3.89 -0.29 -23.72
CA GLU A 244 3.66 1.15 -23.53
C GLU A 244 3.37 1.51 -22.06
N ILE A 245 3.63 0.61 -21.11
CA ILE A 245 3.35 0.82 -19.69
C ILE A 245 4.37 1.78 -19.07
N GLU A 246 3.90 2.72 -18.28
CA GLU A 246 4.69 3.76 -17.61
C GLU A 246 4.75 3.53 -16.09
N TYR A 247 3.69 2.97 -15.51
CA TYR A 247 3.59 2.59 -14.11
C TYR A 247 3.11 1.15 -13.99
N LEU A 248 3.87 0.32 -13.28
CA LEU A 248 3.53 -1.07 -13.01
C LEU A 248 3.72 -1.40 -11.53
N ASN A 249 2.64 -1.81 -10.87
CA ASN A 249 2.69 -2.41 -9.55
C ASN A 249 2.14 -3.84 -9.59
N VAL A 250 3.02 -4.79 -9.32
CA VAL A 250 2.75 -6.23 -9.25
C VAL A 250 3.18 -6.80 -7.91
N SER A 251 3.36 -5.94 -6.90
CA SER A 251 3.81 -6.36 -5.57
C SER A 251 2.92 -7.46 -5.00
N ASN A 252 3.55 -8.43 -4.34
CA ASN A 252 2.90 -9.60 -3.73
C ASN A 252 2.11 -10.48 -4.70
N CYS A 253 2.38 -10.39 -6.01
CA CYS A 253 1.84 -11.32 -7.00
C CYS A 253 2.80 -12.49 -7.23
N ASP A 254 2.25 -13.69 -7.44
CA ASP A 254 3.01 -14.89 -7.78
C ASP A 254 3.31 -14.93 -9.29
N ILE A 255 4.05 -13.92 -9.74
CA ILE A 255 4.48 -13.79 -11.14
C ILE A 255 6.00 -13.68 -11.21
N THR A 256 6.52 -14.03 -12.38
CA THR A 256 7.90 -13.74 -12.76
C THR A 256 7.91 -12.63 -13.80
N LEU A 257 8.38 -11.46 -13.39
CA LEU A 257 8.41 -10.27 -14.24
C LEU A 257 9.72 -10.19 -15.03
N ASP A 258 9.60 -9.92 -16.33
CA ASP A 258 10.68 -9.51 -17.20
C ASP A 258 10.35 -8.13 -17.76
N THR A 259 11.18 -7.13 -17.42
CA THR A 259 10.95 -5.73 -17.83
C THR A 259 11.76 -5.32 -19.06
N SER A 260 12.50 -6.23 -19.69
CA SER A 260 13.36 -5.94 -20.84
C SER A 260 12.63 -5.26 -22.02
N ASN A 261 11.34 -5.57 -22.20
CA ASN A 261 10.51 -5.01 -23.26
C ASN A 261 9.68 -3.77 -22.83
N LEU A 262 9.78 -3.35 -21.56
CA LEU A 262 8.98 -2.25 -20.99
C LEU A 262 9.76 -0.93 -21.06
N VAL A 263 10.00 -0.46 -22.28
CA VAL A 263 10.91 0.67 -22.56
C VAL A 263 10.45 2.02 -21.98
N ASN A 264 9.14 2.21 -21.79
CA ASN A 264 8.55 3.44 -21.25
C ASN A 264 8.30 3.38 -19.73
N LEU A 265 8.70 2.29 -19.07
CA LEU A 265 8.43 2.08 -17.66
C LEU A 265 9.26 3.05 -16.80
N ASN A 266 8.58 3.90 -16.05
CA ASN A 266 9.18 4.89 -15.16
C ASN A 266 9.01 4.52 -13.68
N HIS A 267 7.94 3.80 -13.34
CA HIS A 267 7.62 3.43 -11.96
C HIS A 267 7.36 1.93 -11.84
N LEU A 268 8.15 1.25 -11.00
CA LEU A 268 8.07 -0.20 -10.81
C LEU A 268 7.96 -0.58 -9.33
N PHE A 269 6.93 -1.34 -8.98
CA PHE A 269 6.69 -1.86 -7.64
C PHE A 269 6.51 -3.39 -7.69
N VAL A 270 7.40 -4.09 -7.01
CA VAL A 270 7.67 -5.53 -7.16
C VAL A 270 8.06 -6.15 -5.81
N GLU A 271 7.48 -5.63 -4.71
CA GLU A 271 7.68 -6.20 -3.37
C GLU A 271 7.28 -7.68 -3.36
N ASN A 272 8.14 -8.56 -2.84
CA ASN A 272 7.91 -10.02 -2.79
C ASN A 272 7.58 -10.70 -4.14
N THR A 273 7.88 -10.09 -5.29
CA THR A 273 7.59 -10.66 -6.63
C THR A 273 8.88 -10.99 -7.37
N GLN A 274 8.94 -12.11 -8.09
CA GLN A 274 10.17 -12.52 -8.77
C GLN A 274 10.45 -11.62 -9.98
N ILE A 275 11.71 -11.18 -10.14
CA ILE A 275 12.13 -10.36 -11.28
C ILE A 275 13.35 -10.99 -11.95
N LYS A 276 13.35 -11.04 -13.28
CA LYS A 276 14.49 -11.53 -14.07
C LYS A 276 15.41 -10.40 -14.53
N VAL A 277 14.83 -9.37 -15.11
CA VAL A 277 15.55 -8.22 -15.69
C VAL A 277 14.81 -6.96 -15.28
N ILE A 278 15.58 -5.93 -14.94
CA ILE A 278 15.09 -4.63 -14.50
C ILE A 278 15.52 -3.57 -15.50
N ASN A 279 14.55 -2.78 -15.96
CA ASN A 279 14.81 -1.57 -16.72
C ASN A 279 15.55 -0.58 -15.82
N THR A 280 16.64 -0.02 -16.33
CA THR A 280 17.52 0.87 -15.58
C THR A 280 17.00 2.31 -15.54
N ASN A 281 16.13 2.70 -16.47
CA ASN A 281 15.60 4.06 -16.63
C ASN A 281 14.34 4.33 -15.79
N LEU A 282 14.41 4.09 -14.48
CA LEU A 282 13.29 4.27 -13.55
C LEU A 282 13.39 5.58 -12.76
N ILE A 283 12.24 6.22 -12.54
CA ILE A 283 12.06 7.35 -11.62
C ILE A 283 11.70 6.82 -10.22
N SER A 284 10.95 5.73 -10.14
CA SER A 284 10.61 5.09 -8.86
C SER A 284 10.75 3.59 -8.90
N LEU A 285 11.39 3.03 -7.88
CA LEU A 285 11.56 1.59 -7.73
C LEU A 285 11.25 1.16 -6.28
N ASN A 286 10.36 0.19 -6.14
CA ASN A 286 10.15 -0.53 -4.88
C ASN A 286 10.40 -2.01 -5.09
N VAL A 287 11.50 -2.48 -4.50
CA VAL A 287 11.94 -3.89 -4.49
C VAL A 287 12.02 -4.41 -3.06
N LYS A 288 11.18 -3.90 -2.16
CA LYS A 288 11.13 -4.35 -0.77
C LYS A 288 11.03 -5.88 -0.67
N ASN A 289 11.84 -6.48 0.20
CA ASN A 289 11.89 -7.93 0.44
C ASN A 289 12.08 -8.78 -0.84
N ASN A 290 12.60 -8.19 -1.92
CA ASN A 290 12.74 -8.88 -3.20
C ASN A 290 13.98 -9.78 -3.19
N LYS A 291 13.77 -11.09 -3.10
CA LYS A 291 14.87 -12.08 -3.02
C LYS A 291 15.67 -12.23 -4.31
N THR A 292 15.13 -11.79 -5.44
CA THR A 292 15.79 -11.87 -6.76
C THR A 292 16.58 -10.61 -7.10
N PHE A 293 16.42 -9.52 -6.33
CA PHE A 293 17.14 -8.27 -6.53
C PHE A 293 18.45 -8.27 -5.74
N THR A 294 19.59 -8.35 -6.43
CA THR A 294 20.91 -8.50 -5.80
C THR A 294 21.91 -7.39 -6.12
N GLU A 295 21.62 -6.53 -7.09
CA GLU A 295 22.57 -5.50 -7.55
C GLU A 295 21.86 -4.17 -7.83
N LEU A 296 22.55 -3.08 -7.49
CA LEU A 296 22.06 -1.72 -7.73
C LEU A 296 22.68 -1.15 -9.01
N ASN A 297 22.09 -1.50 -10.15
CA ASN A 297 22.49 -1.02 -11.47
C ASN A 297 21.37 -0.15 -12.08
N LEU A 298 21.06 0.98 -11.42
CA LEU A 298 20.02 1.91 -11.85
C LEU A 298 20.62 3.15 -12.51
N THR A 299 19.81 3.91 -13.24
CA THR A 299 20.23 5.23 -13.75
C THR A 299 20.11 6.33 -12.69
N ASN A 300 20.71 7.48 -12.97
CA ASN A 300 20.68 8.65 -12.09
C ASN A 300 19.33 9.40 -12.10
N GLU A 301 18.32 8.87 -12.78
CA GLU A 301 16.96 9.43 -12.85
C GLU A 301 16.09 9.03 -11.65
N ILE A 302 16.54 8.09 -10.81
CA ILE A 302 15.77 7.58 -9.68
C ILE A 302 15.56 8.67 -8.60
N GLU A 303 14.30 8.94 -8.27
CA GLU A 303 13.88 9.90 -7.24
C GLU A 303 13.34 9.22 -5.98
N TYR A 304 12.77 8.02 -6.14
CA TYR A 304 12.26 7.16 -5.07
C TYR A 304 12.87 5.76 -5.17
N LEU A 305 13.52 5.31 -4.11
CA LEU A 305 14.10 3.98 -4.03
C LEU A 305 13.73 3.31 -2.69
N ASN A 306 13.00 2.20 -2.78
CA ASN A 306 12.77 1.31 -1.64
C ASN A 306 13.50 -0.01 -1.85
N ILE A 307 14.56 -0.21 -1.07
CA ILE A 307 15.39 -1.41 -1.03
C ILE A 307 15.37 -2.04 0.37
N SER A 308 14.26 -1.84 1.09
CA SER A 308 14.11 -2.36 2.44
C SER A 308 14.04 -3.89 2.45
N GLY A 309 14.66 -4.50 3.47
CA GLY A 309 14.70 -5.95 3.64
C GLY A 309 15.45 -6.72 2.55
N LEU A 310 16.32 -6.03 1.79
CA LEU A 310 17.25 -6.68 0.88
C LEU A 310 18.50 -7.15 1.61
N ASN A 311 19.17 -8.17 1.07
CA ASN A 311 20.46 -8.65 1.57
C ASN A 311 21.61 -8.16 0.69
N LEU A 312 21.69 -6.84 0.48
CA LEU A 312 22.77 -6.23 -0.30
C LEU A 312 24.02 -6.11 0.58
N CYS A 313 25.19 -6.45 0.03
CA CYS A 313 26.46 -6.21 0.73
C CYS A 313 26.76 -4.71 0.83
N SER A 314 27.69 -4.34 1.71
CA SER A 314 28.05 -2.94 1.96
C SER A 314 28.51 -2.18 0.72
N THR A 315 29.23 -2.84 -0.20
CA THR A 315 29.69 -2.22 -1.45
C THR A 315 28.54 -1.90 -2.40
N GLU A 316 27.53 -2.77 -2.47
CA GLU A 316 26.33 -2.49 -3.28
C GLU A 316 25.51 -1.36 -2.67
N LEU A 317 25.27 -1.36 -1.35
CA LEU A 317 24.52 -0.30 -0.68
C LEU A 317 25.14 1.08 -0.89
N ARG A 318 26.48 1.19 -0.86
CA ARG A 318 27.17 2.46 -1.11
C ARG A 318 26.94 3.02 -2.51
N LYS A 319 26.55 2.22 -3.51
CA LYS A 319 26.21 2.74 -4.85
C LYS A 319 25.06 3.75 -4.83
N VAL A 320 24.21 3.74 -3.79
CA VAL A 320 23.09 4.67 -3.65
C VAL A 320 23.53 6.14 -3.70
N VAL A 321 24.76 6.45 -3.26
CA VAL A 321 25.30 7.82 -3.28
C VAL A 321 25.45 8.40 -4.69
N ASN A 322 25.40 7.56 -5.73
CA ASN A 322 25.49 7.98 -7.13
C ASN A 322 24.16 8.54 -7.66
N TYR A 323 23.03 8.23 -7.01
CA TYR A 323 21.70 8.62 -7.47
C TYR A 323 21.35 10.06 -7.08
N LYS A 324 21.92 11.04 -7.77
CA LYS A 324 21.86 12.47 -7.38
C LYS A 324 20.46 13.10 -7.38
N LYS A 325 19.50 12.50 -8.10
CA LYS A 325 18.08 12.92 -8.10
C LYS A 325 17.27 12.30 -6.96
N LEU A 326 17.83 11.35 -6.21
CA LEU A 326 17.13 10.68 -5.13
C LEU A 326 16.65 11.69 -4.08
N ARG A 327 15.37 11.57 -3.71
CA ARG A 327 14.71 12.38 -2.68
C ARG A 327 14.20 11.51 -1.54
N ASN A 328 13.77 10.29 -1.86
CA ASN A 328 13.18 9.37 -0.90
C ASN A 328 13.90 8.03 -0.98
N LEU A 329 14.50 7.62 0.13
CA LEU A 329 15.25 6.38 0.23
C LEU A 329 14.77 5.56 1.44
N ASP A 330 14.44 4.30 1.21
CA ASP A 330 14.11 3.35 2.27
C ASP A 330 15.16 2.23 2.33
N LEU A 331 15.98 2.28 3.38
CA LEU A 331 17.01 1.30 3.74
C LEU A 331 16.57 0.39 4.88
N SER A 332 15.32 0.46 5.32
CA SER A 332 14.85 -0.29 6.48
C SER A 332 15.19 -1.78 6.38
N TRP A 333 15.51 -2.41 7.50
CA TRP A 333 15.80 -3.85 7.61
C TRP A 333 16.98 -4.33 6.77
N ASN A 334 17.93 -3.44 6.47
CA ASN A 334 19.23 -3.82 5.91
C ASN A 334 20.27 -3.89 7.04
N GLU A 335 20.84 -5.07 7.27
CA GLU A 335 21.83 -5.30 8.34
C GLU A 335 23.16 -4.57 8.08
N ASN A 336 23.49 -4.29 6.82
CA ASN A 336 24.75 -3.64 6.43
C ASN A 336 24.70 -2.10 6.50
N VAL A 337 23.62 -1.52 7.05
CA VAL A 337 23.47 -0.08 7.22
C VAL A 337 24.13 0.36 8.53
N THR A 338 25.17 1.19 8.42
CA THR A 338 25.98 1.71 9.54
C THR A 338 25.95 3.23 9.59
N ASP A 339 26.40 3.81 10.72
CA ASP A 339 26.53 5.27 10.89
C ASP A 339 27.31 5.92 9.73
N ASP A 340 28.49 5.36 9.38
CA ASP A 340 29.33 5.85 8.27
C ASP A 340 28.60 5.88 6.92
N LEU A 341 27.74 4.89 6.64
CA LEU A 341 26.97 4.85 5.40
C LEU A 341 25.92 5.97 5.38
N ILE A 342 25.26 6.22 6.51
CA ILE A 342 24.26 7.28 6.62
C ILE A 342 24.92 8.64 6.42
N GLU A 343 26.08 8.90 7.03
CA GLU A 343 26.83 10.13 6.78
C GLU A 343 27.21 10.29 5.31
N GLU A 344 27.73 9.23 4.68
CA GLU A 344 28.10 9.27 3.27
C GLU A 344 26.89 9.63 2.38
N ILE A 345 25.74 9.01 2.63
CA ILE A 345 24.49 9.26 1.91
C ILE A 345 24.02 10.70 2.09
N ILE A 346 23.97 11.20 3.32
CA ILE A 346 23.48 12.56 3.63
C ILE A 346 24.42 13.63 3.09
N ASN A 347 25.74 13.38 3.10
CA ASN A 347 26.72 14.30 2.53
C ASN A 347 26.69 14.31 1.00
N ALA A 348 26.34 13.17 0.37
CA ALA A 348 26.36 13.02 -1.08
C ALA A 348 25.03 13.38 -1.78
N LEU A 349 23.90 13.38 -1.07
CA LEU A 349 22.54 13.48 -1.62
C LEU A 349 21.71 14.57 -0.94
N PHE A 350 20.68 15.06 -1.64
CA PHE A 350 19.68 15.99 -1.10
C PHE A 350 18.36 15.24 -0.86
N LEU A 351 18.33 14.41 0.20
CA LEU A 351 17.15 13.62 0.56
C LEU A 351 16.12 14.45 1.34
N GLU A 352 14.86 14.25 1.02
CA GLU A 352 13.73 14.70 1.84
C GLU A 352 13.49 13.73 2.99
N ASN A 353 13.43 12.42 2.68
CA ASN A 353 13.18 11.37 3.65
C ASN A 353 14.15 10.19 3.48
N LEU A 354 14.69 9.73 4.61
CA LEU A 354 15.53 8.54 4.73
C LEU A 354 14.94 7.61 5.79
N TYR A 355 14.49 6.42 5.40
CA TYR A 355 13.93 5.43 6.31
C TYR A 355 14.96 4.37 6.67
N VAL A 356 15.12 4.11 7.97
CA VAL A 356 16.13 3.19 8.53
C VAL A 356 15.57 2.28 9.63
N PHE A 357 14.27 1.95 9.55
CA PHE A 357 13.64 1.06 10.53
C PHE A 357 14.36 -0.29 10.59
N GLY A 358 14.67 -0.78 11.78
CA GLY A 358 15.29 -2.11 11.92
C GLY A 358 16.75 -2.20 11.43
N CYS A 359 17.40 -1.07 11.15
CA CYS A 359 18.85 -1.01 10.92
C CYS A 359 19.60 -1.03 12.27
N PHE A 360 19.83 -2.22 12.81
CA PHE A 360 20.34 -2.38 14.19
C PHE A 360 21.81 -1.98 14.41
N ASN A 361 22.55 -1.69 13.34
CA ASN A 361 23.95 -1.24 13.41
C ASN A 361 24.09 0.29 13.50
N LEU A 362 22.98 1.02 13.59
CA LEU A 362 22.98 2.46 13.87
C LEU A 362 23.14 2.74 15.37
N THR A 363 23.96 3.74 15.70
CA THR A 363 24.24 4.13 17.09
C THR A 363 23.71 5.52 17.41
N GLU A 364 23.90 5.97 18.66
CA GLU A 364 23.55 7.33 19.10
C GLU A 364 24.18 8.42 18.22
N HIS A 365 25.27 8.10 17.53
CA HIS A 365 25.89 8.98 16.54
C HIS A 365 24.91 9.38 15.43
N THR A 366 24.25 8.42 14.78
CA THR A 366 23.20 8.73 13.78
C THR A 366 22.00 9.44 14.43
N GLY A 367 21.69 9.14 15.69
CA GLY A 367 20.64 9.85 16.45
C GLY A 367 20.94 11.34 16.60
N LYS A 368 22.16 11.68 17.04
CA LYS A 368 22.64 13.05 17.12
C LYS A 368 22.68 13.72 15.74
N PHE A 369 23.21 13.03 14.74
CA PHE A 369 23.33 13.55 13.38
C PHE A 369 21.94 13.86 12.77
N ALA A 370 20.94 13.01 13.00
CA ALA A 370 19.56 13.24 12.58
C ALA A 370 18.99 14.55 13.15
N TYR A 371 19.26 14.84 14.42
CA TYR A 371 18.85 16.09 15.07
C TYR A 371 19.54 17.32 14.46
N GLU A 372 20.85 17.23 14.18
CA GLU A 372 21.65 18.34 13.64
C GLU A 372 21.24 18.74 12.22
N ILE A 373 20.83 17.78 11.39
CA ILE A 373 20.45 18.05 10.00
C ILE A 373 18.96 18.38 9.82
N TYR A 374 18.14 18.24 10.85
CA TYR A 374 16.71 18.53 10.76
C TYR A 374 16.46 20.05 10.57
N PRO A 375 15.53 20.49 9.67
CA PRO A 375 14.62 19.70 8.85
C PRO A 375 15.12 19.40 7.43
N LYS A 376 16.41 19.64 7.12
CA LYS A 376 16.97 19.47 5.76
C LYS A 376 16.74 18.07 5.21
N THR A 377 16.98 17.04 6.02
CA THR A 377 16.63 15.65 5.72
C THR A 377 15.97 15.02 6.94
N ARG A 378 14.87 14.32 6.72
CA ARG A 378 14.16 13.58 7.77
C ARG A 378 14.67 12.14 7.81
N ILE A 379 15.45 11.81 8.83
CA ILE A 379 15.79 10.41 9.13
C ILE A 379 14.65 9.84 9.98
N ILE A 380 14.03 8.76 9.52
CA ILE A 380 12.83 8.18 10.11
C ILE A 380 13.10 6.72 10.43
N GLY A 381 12.65 6.26 11.59
CA GLY A 381 12.82 4.89 12.05
C GLY A 381 14.14 4.59 12.72
N ASN A 382 14.90 5.61 13.13
CA ASN A 382 16.18 5.42 13.81
C ASN A 382 15.96 5.06 15.29
N PRO A 383 16.20 3.79 15.70
CA PRO A 383 16.02 3.40 17.09
C PRO A 383 17.00 4.12 18.04
N ALA A 384 18.17 4.53 17.54
CA ALA A 384 19.16 5.22 18.35
C ALA A 384 18.83 6.69 18.61
N GLU A 385 17.99 7.30 17.77
CA GLU A 385 17.51 8.67 17.98
C GLU A 385 16.65 8.75 19.25
N THR A 386 15.79 7.76 19.48
CA THR A 386 14.98 7.69 20.72
C THR A 386 15.89 7.62 21.94
N LYS A 387 16.96 6.82 21.87
CA LYS A 387 17.93 6.69 22.97
C LYS A 387 18.69 8.00 23.23
N TYR A 388 19.12 8.68 22.16
CA TYR A 388 19.81 9.96 22.23
C TYR A 388 18.92 11.04 22.88
N LEU A 389 17.67 11.17 22.44
CA LEU A 389 16.70 12.14 22.95
C LEU A 389 16.27 11.88 24.40
N LEU A 390 16.37 10.64 24.89
CA LEU A 390 16.11 10.34 26.30
C LEU A 390 17.32 10.65 27.19
N SER A 391 18.50 10.79 26.60
CA SER A 391 19.77 10.96 27.32
C SER A 391 20.29 12.40 27.32
N ASN A 392 19.69 13.30 26.53
CA ASN A 392 20.04 14.72 26.39
C ASN A 392 18.75 15.56 26.32
#